data_AF-A0A6V8MKA4-F1
#
_entry.id   AF-A0A6V8MKA4-F1
#
_cell.length_a   1.000
_cell.length_b   1.000
_cell.length_c   1.000
_cell.angle_alpha   90.00
_cell.angle_beta   90.00
_cell.angle_gamma   90.00
#
_symmetry.space_group_name_H-M   'P 1'
#
loop_
_entity.id
_entity.type
_entity.pdbx_description
1 polymer ?
#
loop_
_entity_poly.entity_id
_entity_poly.type
_entity_poly.pdbx_seq_one_letter_code
_entity_poly.pdbx_strand_id
1 'polypeptide(L)'
;MAINQEVLAQLNTTQTELLSLLAEDVREIFTTMVGMEIPLCDSLSLADARFKGCVSAMILLSGSYQGVVGFHATPRAAMDIAGQMLGMEVAEVDADVTDALGEIANMVGGSFKHHFVNDGHEVRLMPPTVIDRNEQFRPPESDDGLLALLFEAGLEHILVTVHLEAWN
;
A
#
# COMPACT_ATOMS: atom_id res chain seq x y z
N MET A 1 -7.84 18.04 2.73
CA MET A 1 -8.36 16.68 2.51
C MET A 1 -7.68 15.80 3.51
N ALA A 2 -8.49 15.17 4.37
CA ALA A 2 -8.05 14.67 5.65
C ALA A 2 -8.53 13.22 5.79
N ILE A 3 -7.72 12.31 6.34
CA ILE A 3 -8.27 11.21 7.15
C ILE A 3 -9.34 11.82 8.07
N ASN A 4 -10.41 11.07 8.34
CA ASN A 4 -11.48 11.51 9.24
C ASN A 4 -10.87 12.22 10.46
N GLN A 5 -11.27 13.48 10.69
CA GLN A 5 -10.69 14.29 11.76
C GLN A 5 -10.86 13.64 13.13
N GLU A 6 -11.88 12.81 13.31
CA GLU A 6 -12.08 12.00 14.51
C GLU A 6 -10.98 10.96 14.69
N VAL A 7 -10.57 10.26 13.61
CA VAL A 7 -9.44 9.33 13.62
C VAL A 7 -8.15 10.07 13.92
N LEU A 8 -7.88 11.20 13.25
CA LEU A 8 -6.69 12.01 13.52
C LEU A 8 -6.64 12.52 14.98
N ALA A 9 -7.78 12.95 15.52
CA ALA A 9 -7.89 13.42 16.89
C ALA A 9 -7.68 12.28 17.91
N GLN A 10 -8.26 11.10 17.67
CA GLN A 10 -8.07 9.93 18.54
C GLN A 10 -6.61 9.43 18.54
N LEU A 11 -5.95 9.51 17.38
CA LEU A 11 -4.55 9.12 17.23
C LEU A 11 -3.56 10.21 17.66
N ASN A 12 -4.06 11.42 17.96
CA ASN A 12 -3.23 12.59 18.27
C ASN A 12 -2.12 12.82 17.23
N THR A 13 -2.46 12.69 15.95
CA THR A 13 -1.54 12.80 14.81
C THR A 13 -2.17 13.62 13.70
N THR A 14 -1.35 14.03 12.74
CA THR A 14 -1.80 14.67 11.51
C THR A 14 -1.76 13.70 10.33
N GLN A 15 -2.50 14.02 9.27
CA GLN A 15 -2.40 13.28 8.02
C GLN A 15 -1.00 13.31 7.43
N THR A 16 -0.32 14.45 7.50
CA THR A 16 1.05 14.59 6.96
C THR A 16 2.03 13.67 7.67
N GLU A 17 1.90 13.54 9.00
CA GLU A 17 2.69 12.59 9.77
C GLU A 17 2.38 11.15 9.37
N LEU A 18 1.11 10.75 9.23
CA LEU A 18 0.74 9.40 8.79
C LEU A 18 1.24 9.08 7.37
N LEU A 19 1.19 10.04 6.44
CA LEU A 19 1.76 9.87 5.10
C LEU A 19 3.28 9.71 5.15
N SER A 20 3.95 10.46 6.02
CA SER A 20 5.41 10.35 6.18
C SER A 20 5.80 8.99 6.75
N LEU A 21 5.09 8.52 7.78
CA LEU A 21 5.29 7.20 8.39
C LEU A 21 5.02 6.06 7.39
N LEU A 22 3.93 6.15 6.61
CA LEU A 22 3.64 5.17 5.56
C LEU A 22 4.75 5.15 4.49
N ALA A 23 5.26 6.32 4.10
CA ALA A 23 6.34 6.42 3.13
C ALA A 23 7.63 5.75 3.65
N GLU A 24 7.95 5.98 4.92
CA GLU A 24 9.10 5.37 5.60
C GLU A 24 8.96 3.86 5.68
N ASP A 25 7.81 3.35 6.15
CA ASP A 25 7.51 1.91 6.22
C ASP A 25 7.69 1.22 4.87
N VAL A 26 7.07 1.78 3.82
CA VAL A 26 7.12 1.19 2.47
C VAL A 26 8.55 1.19 1.94
N ARG A 27 9.30 2.28 2.13
CA ARG A 27 10.71 2.35 1.71
C ARG A 27 11.59 1.36 2.47
N GLU A 28 11.39 1.23 3.78
CA GLU A 28 12.17 0.30 4.61
C GLU A 28 11.91 -1.14 4.18
N ILE A 29 10.65 -1.54 4.00
CA ILE A 29 10.28 -2.89 3.55
C ILE A 29 10.92 -3.20 2.20
N PHE A 30 10.82 -2.28 1.23
CA PHE A 30 11.41 -2.51 -0.09
C PHE A 30 12.94 -2.58 -0.06
N THR A 31 13.58 -1.72 0.72
CA THR A 31 15.04 -1.72 0.81
C THR A 31 15.56 -2.97 1.52
N THR A 32 14.88 -3.41 2.59
CA THR A 32 15.36 -4.49 3.47
C THR A 32 14.90 -5.88 3.02
N MET A 33 13.65 -6.03 2.59
CA MET A 33 13.04 -7.32 2.26
C MET A 33 13.09 -7.63 0.77
N VAL A 34 12.94 -6.61 -0.09
CA VAL A 34 12.99 -6.78 -1.55
C VAL A 34 14.39 -6.47 -2.09
N GLY A 35 15.16 -5.60 -1.45
CA GLY A 35 16.43 -5.12 -1.99
C GLY A 35 16.26 -4.17 -3.18
N MET A 36 15.16 -3.42 -3.19
CA MET A 36 14.81 -2.46 -4.24
C MET A 36 14.66 -1.06 -3.63
N GLU A 37 15.20 -0.04 -4.29
CA GLU A 37 14.97 1.35 -3.91
C GLU A 37 13.76 1.91 -4.68
N ILE A 38 12.75 2.35 -3.92
CA ILE A 38 11.53 2.94 -4.49
C ILE A 38 11.29 4.35 -3.91
N PRO A 39 11.80 5.41 -4.54
CA PRO A 39 11.56 6.77 -4.06
C PRO A 39 10.09 7.18 -4.24
N LEU A 40 9.65 8.17 -3.45
CA LEU A 40 8.36 8.82 -3.68
C LEU A 40 8.38 9.51 -5.04
N CYS A 41 7.26 9.41 -5.77
CA CYS A 41 7.11 10.04 -7.06
C CYS A 41 6.66 11.49 -6.89
N ASP A 42 7.59 12.43 -7.08
CA ASP A 42 7.31 13.87 -7.03
C ASP A 42 6.88 14.43 -8.41
N SER A 43 7.11 13.66 -9.48
CA SER A 43 6.94 14.12 -10.86
C SER A 43 5.55 13.84 -11.44
N LEU A 44 4.79 12.93 -10.84
CA LEU A 44 3.47 12.51 -11.29
C LEU A 44 2.44 12.65 -10.17
N SER A 45 1.36 13.40 -10.44
CA SER A 45 0.26 13.50 -9.49
C SER A 45 -0.60 12.23 -9.50
N LEU A 46 -1.23 11.91 -8.37
CA LEU A 46 -2.20 10.80 -8.29
C LEU A 46 -3.35 10.96 -9.30
N ALA A 47 -3.78 12.20 -9.57
CA ALA A 47 -4.86 12.50 -10.51
C ALA A 47 -4.47 12.16 -11.96
N ASP A 48 -3.18 12.24 -12.29
CA ASP A 48 -2.63 11.98 -13.62
C ASP A 48 -2.12 10.54 -13.78
N ALA A 49 -1.88 9.83 -12.68
CA ALA A 49 -1.38 8.46 -12.70
C ALA A 49 -2.38 7.49 -13.37
N ARG A 50 -1.90 6.73 -14.36
CA ARG A 50 -2.69 5.74 -15.11
C ARG A 50 -1.89 4.46 -15.23
N PHE A 51 -2.46 3.37 -14.75
CA PHE A 51 -1.84 2.05 -14.79
C PHE A 51 -2.46 1.25 -15.95
N LYS A 52 -1.61 0.66 -16.81
CA LYS A 52 -2.05 -0.25 -17.88
C LYS A 52 -2.13 -1.66 -17.30
N GLY A 53 -3.31 -2.07 -16.86
CA GLY A 53 -3.44 -3.23 -16.00
C GLY A 53 -3.02 -2.91 -14.57
N CYS A 54 -3.50 -3.68 -13.60
CA CYS A 54 -3.14 -3.52 -12.21
C CYS A 54 -3.30 -4.81 -11.43
N VAL A 55 -2.23 -5.22 -10.77
CA VAL A 55 -2.25 -6.27 -9.74
C VAL A 55 -2.33 -5.57 -8.39
N SER A 56 -3.44 -5.79 -7.68
CA SER A 56 -3.75 -5.14 -6.42
C SER A 56 -3.76 -6.15 -5.29
N ALA A 57 -2.88 -5.99 -4.31
CA ALA A 57 -2.93 -6.73 -3.05
C ALA A 57 -3.55 -5.86 -1.96
N MET A 58 -4.51 -6.41 -1.22
CA MET A 58 -5.30 -5.68 -0.23
C MET A 58 -5.32 -6.41 1.10
N ILE A 59 -5.08 -5.69 2.18
CA ILE A 59 -5.17 -6.17 3.57
C ILE A 59 -6.26 -5.39 4.28
N LEU A 60 -7.22 -6.10 4.88
CA LEU A 60 -8.26 -5.48 5.69
C LEU A 60 -7.77 -5.30 7.13
N LEU A 61 -8.02 -4.11 7.67
CA LEU A 61 -7.85 -3.75 9.07
C LEU A 61 -9.18 -3.92 9.80
N SER A 62 -9.15 -4.55 10.96
CA SER A 62 -10.33 -4.75 11.80
C SER A 62 -10.02 -4.56 13.28
N GLY A 63 -10.98 -4.07 14.07
CA GLY A 63 -10.83 -3.83 15.50
C GLY A 63 -11.27 -2.42 15.86
N SER A 64 -10.48 -1.72 16.68
CA SER A 64 -10.74 -0.32 17.07
C SER A 64 -10.79 0.63 15.87
N TYR A 65 -10.02 0.30 14.83
CA TYR A 65 -10.08 0.95 13.53
C TYR A 65 -10.39 -0.08 12.45
N GLN A 66 -11.14 0.36 11.46
CA GLN A 66 -11.42 -0.40 10.26
C GLN A 66 -10.86 0.29 9.04
N GLY A 67 -10.47 -0.49 8.06
CA GLY A 67 -9.80 0.08 6.92
C GLY A 67 -9.27 -0.95 5.96
N VAL A 68 -8.61 -0.45 4.93
CA VAL A 68 -7.94 -1.27 3.95
C VAL A 68 -6.60 -0.65 3.59
N VAL A 69 -5.55 -1.47 3.60
CA VAL A 69 -4.26 -1.15 3.02
C VAL A 69 -4.21 -1.78 1.64
N GLY A 70 -4.04 -0.98 0.61
CA GLY A 70 -3.93 -1.41 -0.78
C GLY A 70 -2.51 -1.20 -1.31
N PHE A 71 -1.99 -2.20 -2.00
CA PHE A 71 -0.75 -2.13 -2.76
C PHE A 71 -1.09 -2.42 -4.22
N HIS A 72 -0.80 -1.47 -5.11
CA HIS A 72 -1.21 -1.52 -6.51
C HIS A 72 0.00 -1.33 -7.41
N ALA A 73 0.23 -2.29 -8.31
CA ALA A 73 1.36 -2.27 -9.23
C ALA A 73 0.88 -2.56 -10.66
N THR A 74 1.57 -2.01 -11.65
CA THR A 74 1.42 -2.53 -13.02
C THR A 74 1.86 -3.99 -13.07
N PRO A 75 1.36 -4.82 -14.01
CA PRO A 75 1.82 -6.21 -14.13
C PRO A 75 3.33 -6.33 -14.24
N ARG A 76 3.99 -5.38 -14.91
CA ARG A 76 5.45 -5.35 -15.02
C ARG A 76 6.14 -5.08 -13.69
N ALA A 77 5.71 -4.05 -12.95
CA ALA A 77 6.25 -3.78 -11.62
C ALA A 77 6.03 -4.98 -10.67
N ALA A 78 4.87 -5.62 -10.73
CA ALA A 78 4.57 -6.81 -9.95
C ALA A 78 5.55 -7.97 -10.22
N MET A 79 5.81 -8.26 -11.50
CA MET A 79 6.77 -9.29 -11.90
C MET A 79 8.21 -8.93 -11.50
N ASP A 80 8.61 -7.67 -11.66
CA ASP A 80 9.95 -7.21 -11.26
C ASP A 80 10.17 -7.35 -9.74
N ILE A 81 9.16 -7.00 -8.94
CA ILE A 81 9.17 -7.16 -7.48
C ILE A 81 9.25 -8.63 -7.08
N ALA A 82 8.37 -9.47 -7.65
CA ALA A 82 8.33 -10.90 -7.34
C ALA A 82 9.63 -11.59 -7.74
N GLY A 83 10.15 -11.28 -8.95
CA GLY A 83 11.42 -11.83 -9.42
C GLY A 83 12.59 -11.42 -8.55
N GLN A 84 12.61 -10.19 -8.04
CA GLN A 84 13.60 -9.74 -7.09
C GLN A 84 13.51 -10.49 -5.74
N MET A 85 12.30 -10.71 -5.20
CA MET A 85 12.10 -11.47 -3.96
C MET A 85 12.49 -12.95 -4.10
N LEU A 86 12.22 -13.55 -5.25
CA LEU A 86 12.44 -14.98 -5.52
C LEU A 86 13.84 -15.26 -6.09
N GLY A 87 14.55 -14.23 -6.56
CA GLY A 87 15.85 -14.37 -7.22
C GLY A 87 15.77 -15.04 -8.59
N MET A 88 14.66 -14.89 -9.31
CA MET A 88 14.44 -15.48 -10.63
C MET A 88 13.69 -14.51 -11.57
N GLU A 89 13.79 -14.76 -12.87
CA GLU A 89 13.01 -14.01 -13.86
C GLU A 89 11.57 -14.50 -13.88
N VAL A 90 10.63 -13.57 -13.87
CA VAL A 90 9.18 -13.83 -13.91
C VAL A 90 8.61 -13.25 -15.20
N ALA A 91 7.96 -14.09 -16.00
CA ALA A 91 7.50 -13.73 -17.35
C ALA A 91 6.00 -13.42 -17.43
N GLU A 92 5.22 -13.85 -16.44
CA GLU A 92 3.77 -13.62 -16.36
C GLU A 92 3.31 -13.44 -14.91
N VAL A 93 2.13 -12.85 -14.74
CA VAL A 93 1.50 -12.73 -13.42
C VAL A 93 0.88 -14.09 -13.07
N ASP A 94 1.53 -14.80 -12.16
CA ASP A 94 1.12 -16.13 -11.68
C ASP A 94 0.98 -16.16 -10.15
N ALA A 95 0.88 -17.37 -9.58
CA ALA A 95 0.73 -17.56 -8.15
C ALA A 95 1.90 -16.97 -7.34
N ASP A 96 3.12 -17.10 -7.85
CA ASP A 96 4.33 -16.60 -7.19
C ASP A 96 4.31 -15.06 -7.14
N VAL A 97 3.86 -14.40 -8.21
CA VAL A 97 3.64 -12.94 -8.22
C VAL A 97 2.57 -12.53 -7.22
N THR A 98 1.44 -13.24 -7.20
CA THR A 98 0.35 -12.90 -6.29
C THR A 98 0.76 -13.11 -4.83
N ASP A 99 1.52 -14.16 -4.53
CA ASP A 99 1.99 -14.45 -3.18
C ASP A 99 3.01 -13.39 -2.73
N ALA A 100 3.98 -13.03 -3.58
CA ALA A 100 4.97 -11.99 -3.28
C ALA A 100 4.30 -10.63 -2.98
N LEU A 101 3.32 -10.22 -3.79
CA LEU A 101 2.57 -8.99 -3.55
C LEU A 101 1.70 -9.06 -2.29
N GLY A 102 1.10 -10.23 -2.01
CA GLY A 102 0.35 -10.48 -0.79
C GLY A 102 1.21 -10.31 0.46
N GLU A 103 2.43 -10.86 0.44
CA GLU A 103 3.39 -10.71 1.54
C GLU A 103 3.84 -9.25 1.70
N ILE A 104 4.07 -8.51 0.61
CA ILE A 104 4.36 -7.07 0.69
C ILE A 104 3.20 -6.31 1.32
N ALA A 105 1.96 -6.54 0.87
CA ALA A 105 0.80 -5.87 1.45
C ALA A 105 0.65 -6.19 2.94
N ASN A 106 0.90 -7.45 3.33
CA ASN A 106 0.88 -7.89 4.71
C ASN A 106 1.97 -7.21 5.55
N MET A 107 3.19 -7.08 5.03
CA MET A 107 4.29 -6.35 5.68
C MET A 107 3.98 -4.86 5.82
N VAL A 108 3.47 -4.21 4.77
CA VAL A 108 3.10 -2.78 4.80
C VAL A 108 1.97 -2.54 5.80
N GLY A 109 0.91 -3.35 5.76
CA GLY A 109 -0.17 -3.26 6.75
C GLY A 109 0.30 -3.58 8.17
N GLY A 110 1.27 -4.49 8.30
CA GLY A 110 1.94 -4.87 9.53
C GLY A 110 2.75 -3.75 10.15
N SER A 111 3.54 -3.04 9.35
CA SER A 111 4.32 -1.88 9.82
C SER A 111 3.37 -0.71 10.12
N PHE A 112 2.47 -0.40 9.19
CA PHE A 112 1.64 0.79 9.29
C PHE A 112 0.71 0.77 10.50
N LYS A 113 0.15 -0.40 10.86
CA LYS A 113 -0.70 -0.52 12.07
C LYS A 113 -0.01 -0.12 13.36
N HIS A 114 1.33 -0.25 13.45
CA HIS A 114 2.05 0.09 14.67
C HIS A 114 2.00 1.58 15.00
N HIS A 115 1.73 2.43 14.01
CA HIS A 115 1.62 3.88 14.21
C HIS A 115 0.30 4.32 14.85
N PHE A 116 -0.71 3.45 14.88
CA PHE A 116 -2.04 3.78 15.41
C PHE A 116 -2.65 2.72 16.35
N VAL A 117 -1.88 1.69 16.68
CA VAL A 117 -2.15 0.77 17.79
C VAL A 117 -1.44 1.31 19.04
N ASN A 118 -2.22 1.78 20.01
CA ASN A 118 -1.76 2.25 21.31
C ASN A 118 -2.38 1.43 22.45
N ASP A 119 -1.98 1.70 23.70
CA ASP A 119 -2.51 1.04 24.88
C ASP A 119 -4.05 1.17 24.95
N GLY A 120 -4.75 0.09 24.62
CA GLY A 120 -6.21 0.00 24.67
C GLY A 120 -6.89 -0.20 23.30
N HIS A 121 -6.17 -0.04 22.19
CA HIS A 121 -6.71 -0.27 20.84
C HIS A 121 -6.15 -1.57 20.26
N GLU A 122 -7.04 -2.46 19.80
CA GLU A 122 -6.64 -3.70 19.13
C GLU A 122 -6.96 -3.58 17.64
N VAL A 123 -5.95 -3.77 16.78
CA VAL A 123 -6.12 -3.85 15.32
C VAL A 123 -5.55 -5.16 14.82
N ARG A 124 -6.35 -5.91 14.06
CA ARG A 124 -6.00 -7.17 13.42
C ARG A 124 -5.97 -7.00 11.91
N LEU A 125 -4.99 -7.67 11.30
CA LEU A 125 -4.88 -7.79 9.85
C LEU A 125 -5.58 -9.07 9.41
N MET A 126 -6.41 -8.97 8.37
CA MET A 126 -6.91 -10.15 7.67
C MET A 126 -5.89 -10.61 6.63
N PRO A 127 -5.92 -11.88 6.18
CA PRO A 127 -5.07 -12.35 5.09
C PRO A 127 -5.20 -11.50 3.83
N PRO A 128 -4.11 -11.32 3.06
CA PRO A 128 -4.13 -10.53 1.84
C PRO A 128 -5.08 -11.15 0.80
N THR A 129 -5.78 -10.28 0.09
CA THR A 129 -6.50 -10.64 -1.14
C THR A 129 -5.81 -9.98 -2.31
N VAL A 130 -5.38 -10.76 -3.30
CA VAL A 130 -4.72 -10.25 -4.50
C VAL A 130 -5.64 -10.40 -5.71
N ILE A 131 -5.76 -9.33 -6.48
CA ILE A 131 -6.62 -9.24 -7.65
C ILE A 131 -5.78 -8.74 -8.82
N ASP A 132 -5.63 -9.58 -9.84
CA ASP A 132 -5.12 -9.16 -11.14
C ASP A 132 -6.28 -8.63 -12.01
N ARG A 133 -6.14 -7.39 -12.46
CA ARG A 133 -7.07 -6.76 -13.41
C ARG A 133 -6.28 -6.37 -14.65
N ASN A 134 -6.62 -6.96 -15.79
CA ASN A 134 -6.10 -6.55 -17.10
C ASN A 134 -6.80 -5.28 -17.65
N GLU A 135 -7.29 -4.42 -16.76
CA GLU A 135 -8.04 -3.21 -17.09
C GLU A 135 -7.24 -1.97 -16.68
N GLN A 136 -7.57 -0.82 -17.28
CA GLN A 136 -6.96 0.43 -16.86
C GLN A 136 -7.38 0.74 -15.43
N PHE A 137 -6.42 0.76 -14.52
CA PHE A 137 -6.64 1.17 -13.14
C PHE A 137 -6.32 2.65 -13.01
N ARG A 138 -7.26 3.38 -12.40
CA ARG A 138 -7.06 4.74 -11.95
C ARG A 138 -7.00 4.70 -10.43
N PRO A 139 -6.02 5.36 -9.81
CA PRO A 139 -6.08 5.61 -8.38
C PRO A 139 -7.46 6.19 -8.05
N PRO A 140 -8.10 5.75 -6.95
CA PRO A 140 -9.36 6.34 -6.52
C PRO A 140 -9.23 7.86 -6.46
N GLU A 141 -10.24 8.55 -6.98
CA GLU A 141 -10.36 9.99 -6.71
C GLU A 141 -10.46 10.15 -5.20
N SER A 142 -9.76 11.15 -4.70
CA SER A 142 -9.47 11.26 -3.29
C SER A 142 -10.77 11.43 -2.48
N ASP A 143 -11.19 10.32 -1.87
CA ASP A 143 -12.37 10.18 -1.02
C ASP A 143 -12.01 10.49 0.44
N ASP A 144 -13.01 10.74 1.28
CA ASP A 144 -12.77 10.96 2.72
C ASP A 144 -12.13 9.69 3.33
N GLY A 145 -11.07 9.85 4.14
CA GLY A 145 -10.41 8.70 4.80
C GLY A 145 -9.26 8.03 4.04
N LEU A 146 -8.95 8.45 2.81
CA LEU A 146 -7.89 7.86 1.98
C LEU A 146 -6.53 8.58 2.11
N LEU A 147 -5.50 7.83 2.50
CA LEU A 147 -4.09 8.15 2.28
C LEU A 147 -3.62 7.45 1.01
N ALA A 148 -2.83 8.13 0.19
CA ALA A 148 -2.30 7.57 -1.04
C ALA A 148 -0.90 8.12 -1.33
N LEU A 149 0.04 7.22 -1.64
CA LEU A 149 1.41 7.54 -2.00
C LEU A 149 1.80 6.80 -3.28
N LEU A 150 2.41 7.54 -4.19
CA LEU A 150 2.94 7.01 -5.44
C LEU A 150 4.47 6.88 -5.30
N PHE A 151 5.00 5.74 -5.71
CA PHE A 151 6.43 5.43 -5.69
C PHE A 151 6.92 5.09 -7.10
N GLU A 152 8.17 5.41 -7.38
CA GLU A 152 8.86 5.05 -8.62
C GLU A 152 9.56 3.70 -8.44
N ALA A 153 9.29 2.75 -9.32
CA ALA A 153 9.89 1.43 -9.34
C ALA A 153 10.56 1.19 -10.71
N GLY A 154 11.77 1.72 -10.86
CA GLY A 154 12.47 1.75 -12.14
C GLY A 154 11.74 2.63 -13.17
N LEU A 155 11.13 2.01 -14.19
CA LEU A 155 10.34 2.71 -15.21
C LEU A 155 8.83 2.65 -14.96
N GLU A 156 8.43 1.90 -13.93
CA GLU A 156 7.04 1.69 -13.56
C GLU A 156 6.72 2.45 -12.27
N HIS A 157 5.43 2.47 -11.90
CA HIS A 157 4.98 3.11 -10.66
C HIS A 157 4.25 2.09 -9.79
N ILE A 158 4.32 2.33 -8.49
CA ILE A 158 3.59 1.59 -7.46
C ILE A 158 2.74 2.60 -6.69
N LEU A 159 1.49 2.26 -6.43
CA LEU A 159 0.60 3.04 -5.58
C LEU A 159 0.33 2.26 -4.29
N VAL A 160 0.56 2.91 -3.14
CA VAL A 160 0.13 2.41 -1.84
C VAL A 160 -1.02 3.29 -1.35
N THR A 161 -2.12 2.67 -0.94
CA THR A 161 -3.29 3.33 -0.39
C THR A 161 -3.58 2.83 1.01
N VAL A 162 -4.07 3.71 1.88
CA VAL A 162 -4.64 3.31 3.16
C VAL A 162 -5.93 4.07 3.38
N HIS A 163 -7.03 3.33 3.50
CA HIS A 163 -8.28 3.86 3.99
C HIS A 163 -8.44 3.51 5.46
N LEU A 164 -8.79 4.48 6.31
CA LEU A 164 -8.94 4.26 7.74
C LEU A 164 -10.15 5.00 8.31
N GLU A 165 -10.96 4.29 9.09
CA GLU A 165 -12.15 4.78 9.76
C GLU A 165 -12.18 4.29 11.22
N ALA A 166 -12.76 5.10 12.10
CA ALA A 166 -13.02 4.70 13.49
C ALA A 166 -14.22 3.74 13.53
N TRP A 167 -14.11 2.67 14.32
CA TRP A 167 -15.23 1.77 14.57
C TRP A 167 -16.14 2.37 15.65
N ASN A 168 -17.30 2.89 15.23
CA ASN A 168 -18.33 3.43 16.12
C ASN A 168 -19.12 2.35 16.87
#